data_AF-X1R984-F1
#
_entry.id   AF-X1R984-F1
#
_cell.length_a   1.000
_cell.length_b   1.000
_cell.length_c   1.000
_cell.angle_alpha   90.00
_cell.angle_beta   90.00
_cell.angle_gamma   90.00
#
_symmetry.space_group_name_H-M   'P 1'
#
loop_
_entity.id
_entity.type
_entity.pdbx_description
1 polymer ?
#
loop_
_entity_poly.entity_id
_entity_poly.type
_entity_poly.pdbx_seq_one_letter_code
_entity_poly.pdbx_strand_id
1 'polypeptide(L)'
;YLADEEYVFDIGKLDVVWRRVEHSVPTYVFEIQVSGDVYHALAKLKHAFDLWNSHIFIVASQADYNKVGNLLSGTFHEISGQVRFIELGKVEELRRRKKAYLDFERELG
;
A
#
# COMPACT_ATOMS: atom_id res chain seq x y z
N TYR A 1 -13.02 -3.24 -8.15
CA TYR A 1 -11.68 -3.85 -8.10
C TYR A 1 -11.79 -5.14 -7.31
N LEU A 2 -11.08 -6.18 -7.74
CA LEU A 2 -10.86 -7.41 -6.97
C LEU A 2 -9.64 -7.20 -6.09
N ALA A 3 -9.71 -7.58 -4.81
CA ALA A 3 -8.63 -7.42 -3.85
C ALA A 3 -8.15 -8.79 -3.39
N ASP A 4 -6.84 -9.01 -3.46
CA ASP A 4 -6.18 -10.20 -2.94
C ASP A 4 -5.17 -9.78 -1.88
N GLU A 5 -5.18 -10.49 -0.77
CA GLU A 5 -4.21 -10.33 0.31
C GLU A 5 -3.10 -11.37 0.16
N GLU A 6 -1.90 -11.07 0.66
CA GLU A 6 -0.79 -12.01 0.70
C GLU A 6 -0.42 -12.59 -0.69
N TYR A 7 -0.44 -11.72 -1.71
CA TYR A 7 -0.26 -12.08 -3.12
C TYR A 7 1.19 -12.47 -3.40
N VAL A 8 1.42 -13.75 -3.70
CA VAL A 8 2.73 -14.29 -4.03
C VAL A 8 3.16 -13.82 -5.41
N PHE A 9 4.38 -13.32 -5.51
CA PHE A 9 5.00 -12.89 -6.77
C PHE A 9 6.51 -13.17 -6.75
N ASP A 10 7.14 -12.98 -7.90
CA ASP A 10 8.55 -13.28 -8.21
C ASP A 10 9.52 -13.20 -7.01
N ILE A 11 9.68 -12.02 -6.42
CA ILE A 11 10.68 -11.77 -5.37
C ILE A 11 10.13 -11.87 -3.94
N GLY A 12 8.89 -12.35 -3.76
CA GLY A 12 8.30 -12.54 -2.44
C GLY A 12 6.77 -12.49 -2.44
N LYS A 13 6.23 -11.67 -1.55
CA LYS A 13 4.79 -11.58 -1.35
C LYS A 13 4.37 -10.14 -1.07
N LEU A 14 3.35 -9.67 -1.78
CA LEU A 14 2.74 -8.37 -1.62
C LEU A 14 1.57 -8.45 -0.64
N ASP A 15 1.47 -7.49 0.28
CA ASP A 15 0.46 -7.57 1.35
C ASP A 15 -0.95 -7.46 0.79
N VAL A 16 -1.19 -6.50 -0.11
CA VAL A 16 -2.48 -6.34 -0.80
C VAL A 16 -2.28 -5.89 -2.23
N VAL A 17 -3.01 -6.51 -3.16
CA VAL A 17 -3.09 -6.08 -4.56
C VAL A 17 -4.53 -5.89 -5.01
N TRP A 18 -4.78 -4.86 -5.82
CA TRP A 18 -6.08 -4.67 -6.46
C TRP A 18 -5.98 -4.81 -7.97
N ARG A 19 -6.92 -5.59 -8.53
CA ARG A 19 -7.02 -5.93 -9.94
C ARG A 19 -8.36 -5.46 -10.52
N ARG A 20 -8.37 -5.13 -11.81
CA ARG A 20 -9.61 -4.75 -12.49
C ARG A 20 -10.46 -5.98 -12.84
N VAL A 21 -9.80 -7.06 -13.24
CA VAL A 21 -10.43 -8.35 -13.58
C VAL A 21 -9.57 -9.51 -13.08
N GLU A 22 -10.14 -10.72 -13.00
CA GLU A 22 -9.54 -11.86 -12.29
C GLU A 22 -8.21 -12.37 -12.88
N HIS A 23 -7.98 -12.19 -14.18
CA HIS A 23 -6.75 -12.62 -14.85
C HIS A 23 -5.86 -11.45 -15.30
N SER A 24 -6.10 -10.22 -14.81
CA SER A 24 -5.21 -9.09 -15.09
C SER A 24 -4.06 -9.00 -14.10
N VAL A 25 -3.02 -8.26 -14.49
CA VAL A 25 -1.95 -7.85 -13.56
C VAL A 25 -2.49 -6.89 -12.48
N PRO A 26 -1.86 -6.85 -11.29
CA PRO A 26 -2.12 -5.83 -10.28
C PRO A 26 -2.09 -4.41 -10.85
N THR A 27 -3.14 -3.64 -10.58
CA THR A 27 -3.20 -2.21 -10.93
C THR A 27 -2.80 -1.33 -9.75
N TYR A 28 -3.11 -1.78 -8.53
CA TYR A 28 -2.70 -1.12 -7.29
C TYR A 28 -2.01 -2.14 -6.40
N VAL A 29 -0.94 -1.72 -5.73
CA VAL A 29 -0.14 -2.57 -4.84
C VAL A 29 0.12 -1.81 -3.56
N PHE A 30 -0.14 -2.45 -2.43
CA PHE A 30 0.03 -1.89 -1.10
C PHE A 30 0.98 -2.76 -0.28
N GLU A 31 1.89 -2.09 0.42
CA GLU A 31 2.80 -2.68 1.41
C GLU A 31 2.53 -2.02 2.76
N ILE A 32 2.23 -2.81 3.77
CA ILE A 32 1.80 -2.39 5.10
C ILE A 32 2.92 -2.62 6.10
N GLN A 33 3.63 -1.55 6.41
CA GLN A 33 4.77 -1.55 7.31
C GLN A 33 4.37 -1.16 8.73
N VAL A 34 4.01 -2.16 9.54
CA VAL A 34 3.75 -1.98 10.99
C VAL A 34 5.01 -2.21 11.82
N SER A 35 5.84 -3.18 11.42
CA SER A 35 7.12 -3.51 12.08
C SER A 35 8.03 -4.24 11.08
N GLY A 36 9.31 -3.87 11.01
CA GLY A 36 10.26 -4.51 10.10
C GLY A 36 11.01 -3.51 9.19
N ASP A 37 11.37 -3.97 7.99
CA ASP A 37 12.26 -3.24 7.11
C ASP A 37 11.57 -2.54 5.92
N VAL A 38 11.47 -1.21 6.03
CA VAL A 38 11.04 -0.29 4.97
C VAL A 38 11.79 -0.52 3.65
N TYR A 39 13.06 -0.90 3.70
CA TYR A 39 13.85 -1.12 2.49
C TYR A 39 13.29 -2.28 1.65
N HIS A 40 12.98 -3.41 2.30
CA HIS A 40 12.40 -4.57 1.61
C HIS A 40 11.00 -4.26 1.06
N ALA A 41 10.19 -3.49 1.79
CA ALA A 41 8.90 -3.04 1.30
C ALA A 41 9.04 -2.19 0.03
N LEU A 42 9.95 -1.21 0.03
CA LEU A 42 10.21 -0.37 -1.15
C LEU A 42 10.80 -1.17 -2.33
N ALA A 43 11.63 -2.18 -2.06
CA ALA A 43 12.12 -3.08 -3.10
C ALA A 43 10.99 -3.87 -3.78
N LYS A 44 10.05 -4.40 -2.99
CA LYS A 44 8.86 -5.07 -3.52
C LYS A 44 7.99 -4.13 -4.36
N LEU A 45 7.75 -2.90 -3.87
CA LEU A 45 6.99 -1.89 -4.63
C LEU A 45 7.69 -1.49 -5.92
N LYS A 46 9.01 -1.30 -5.90
CA LYS A 46 9.79 -1.01 -7.11
C LYS A 46 9.61 -2.11 -8.15
N HIS A 47 9.76 -3.38 -7.75
CA HIS A 47 9.61 -4.51 -8.67
C HIS A 47 8.20 -4.58 -9.26
N ALA A 48 7.17 -4.36 -8.44
CA ALA A 48 5.79 -4.32 -8.92
C ALA A 48 5.50 -3.16 -9.88
N PHE A 49 6.18 -2.02 -9.71
CA PHE A 49 6.14 -0.90 -10.64
C PHE A 49 6.87 -1.21 -11.94
N ASP A 50 8.08 -1.76 -11.86
CA ASP A 50 8.87 -2.11 -13.05
C ASP A 50 8.15 -3.19 -13.89
N LEU A 51 7.47 -4.14 -13.25
CA LEU A 51 6.80 -5.26 -13.93
C LEU A 51 5.44 -4.89 -14.52
N TRP A 52 4.64 -4.08 -13.81
CA TRP A 52 3.24 -3.83 -14.17
C TRP A 52 2.86 -2.36 -14.30
N ASN A 53 3.79 -1.43 -14.04
CA ASN A 53 3.52 0.00 -13.92
C ASN A 53 2.36 0.28 -12.93
N SER A 54 2.35 -0.46 -11.81
CA SER A 54 1.30 -0.40 -10.79
C SER A 54 1.28 0.96 -10.09
N HIS A 55 0.10 1.38 -9.62
CA HIS A 55 0.04 2.40 -8.59
C HIS A 55 0.49 1.81 -7.25
N ILE A 56 1.60 2.32 -6.70
CA ILE A 56 2.27 1.73 -5.55
C ILE A 56 2.09 2.59 -4.30
N PHE A 57 1.78 1.92 -3.18
CA PHE A 57 1.45 2.56 -1.91
C PHE A 57 2.22 1.90 -0.78
N ILE A 58 2.81 2.71 0.08
CA ILE A 58 3.38 2.26 1.34
C ILE A 58 2.53 2.80 2.49
N VAL A 59 1.98 1.90 3.29
CA VAL A 59 1.21 2.22 4.48
C VAL A 59 2.11 2.03 5.69
N ALA A 60 2.51 3.11 6.37
CA ALA A 60 3.47 3.01 7.46
C ALA A 60 3.19 4.02 8.58
N SER A 61 3.90 3.88 9.69
CA SER A 61 3.84 4.82 10.80
C SER A 61 4.40 6.19 10.40
N GLN A 62 3.94 7.27 11.03
CA GLN A 62 4.49 8.61 10.77
C GLN A 62 5.97 8.72 11.15
N ALA A 63 6.46 7.87 12.07
CA ALA A 63 7.87 7.80 12.44
C ALA A 63 8.76 7.33 11.27
N ASP A 64 8.23 6.47 10.39
CA ASP A 64 8.94 5.96 9.22
C ASP A 64 8.92 6.92 8.03
N TYR A 65 8.15 8.01 8.09
CA TYR A 65 8.00 8.95 6.97
C TYR A 65 9.34 9.47 6.45
N ASN A 66 10.22 9.93 7.36
CA ASN A 66 11.53 10.44 6.98
C ASN A 66 12.44 9.32 6.42
N LYS A 67 12.34 8.10 6.97
CA LYS A 67 13.11 6.95 6.49
C LYS A 67 12.69 6.57 5.07
N VAL A 68 11.39 6.51 4.80
CA VAL A 68 10.84 6.31 3.46
C VAL A 68 11.33 7.42 2.52
N GLY A 69 11.19 8.68 2.92
CA GLY A 69 11.62 9.83 2.12
C GLY A 69 13.11 9.79 1.75
N ASN A 70 13.98 9.45 2.70
CA ASN A 70 15.43 9.33 2.45
C ASN A 70 15.76 8.19 1.48
N LEU A 71 15.06 7.06 1.60
CA LEU A 71 15.25 5.93 0.69
C LEU A 71 14.72 6.25 -0.72
N LEU A 72 13.60 6.97 -0.81
CA LEU A 72 13.04 7.45 -2.07
C LEU A 72 13.89 8.56 -2.70
N SER A 73 14.63 9.38 -1.96
CA SER A 73 15.52 10.38 -2.56
C SER A 73 16.87 9.80 -3.00
N GLY A 74 17.27 8.65 -2.43
CA GLY A 74 18.50 7.93 -2.75
C GLY A 74 18.26 6.69 -3.60
N THR A 75 18.30 5.52 -2.96
CA THR A 75 18.27 4.20 -3.62
C THR A 75 17.07 4.00 -4.54
N PHE A 76 15.90 4.52 -4.16
CA PHE A 76 14.63 4.33 -4.87
C PHE A 76 14.14 5.61 -5.57
N HIS A 77 15.05 6.50 -5.99
CA HIS A 77 14.73 7.76 -6.67
C HIS A 77 13.86 7.60 -7.92
N GLU A 78 14.00 6.50 -8.65
CA GLU A 78 13.21 6.17 -9.84
C GLU A 78 11.69 6.13 -9.55
N ILE A 79 11.28 5.68 -8.36
CA ILE A 79 9.87 5.53 -7.98
C ILE A 79 9.37 6.62 -7.03
N SER A 80 10.22 7.59 -6.67
CA SER A 80 9.92 8.65 -5.70
C SER A 80 8.65 9.43 -6.01
N GLY A 81 8.40 9.75 -7.30
CA GLY A 81 7.19 10.45 -7.75
C GLY A 81 5.96 9.56 -7.91
N GLN A 82 6.10 8.24 -7.76
CA GLN A 82 5.04 7.26 -7.98
C GLN A 82 4.54 6.65 -6.65
N VAL A 83 5.43 6.50 -5.67
CA VAL A 83 5.09 5.98 -4.34
C VAL A 83 4.21 6.97 -3.59
N ARG A 84 3.06 6.48 -3.15
CA ARG A 84 2.18 7.21 -2.25
C ARG A 84 2.32 6.69 -0.82
N PHE A 85 2.80 7.55 0.07
CA PHE A 85 2.83 7.26 1.50
C PHE A 85 1.45 7.47 2.13
N ILE A 86 0.98 6.48 2.87
CA ILE A 86 -0.25 6.55 3.65
C ILE A 86 0.12 6.31 5.11
N GLU A 87 -0.22 7.27 5.97
CA GLU A 87 -0.03 7.13 7.40
C GLU A 87 -1.01 6.10 7.98
N LEU A 88 -0.51 5.11 8.74
CA LEU A 88 -1.29 4.05 9.36
C LEU A 88 -2.48 4.61 10.18
N GLY A 89 -2.24 5.67 10.96
CA GLY A 89 -3.27 6.30 11.78
C GLY A 89 -4.44 6.87 10.95
N LYS A 90 -4.19 7.33 9.72
CA LYS A 90 -5.25 7.78 8.82
C LYS A 90 -6.11 6.63 8.29
N VAL A 91 -5.52 5.45 8.11
CA VAL A 91 -6.27 4.24 7.71
C VAL A 91 -7.18 3.78 8.85
N GLU A 92 -6.69 3.79 10.08
CA GLU A 92 -7.50 3.47 11.26
C GLU A 92 -8.65 4.47 11.46
N GLU A 93 -8.35 5.76 11.31
CA GLU A 93 -9.34 6.84 11.35
C GLU A 93 -10.44 6.64 10.29
N LEU A 94 -10.04 6.36 9.04
CA LEU A 94 -10.97 6.09 7.95
C LEU A 94 -11.87 4.90 8.27
N ARG A 95 -11.30 3.82 8.79
CA ARG A 95 -12.06 2.63 9.21
C ARG A 95 -13.08 2.96 10.29
N ARG A 96 -12.67 3.74 11.30
CA ARG A 96 -13.55 4.16 12.41
C ARG A 96 -14.72 4.99 11.91
N ARG A 97 -14.46 5.97 11.02
CA ARG A 97 -15.51 6.84 10.44
C ARG A 97 -16.48 6.05 9.57
N LYS A 98 -15.99 5.17 8.71
CA LYS A 98 -16.85 4.31 7.88
C LYS A 98 -17.75 3.43 8.74
N LYS A 99 -17.22 2.87 9.83
CA LYS A 99 -18.01 2.06 10.76
C LYS A 99 -19.09 2.90 11.45
N ALA A 100 -18.74 4.06 12.00
CA ALA A 100 -19.70 4.94 12.67
C ALA A 100 -20.83 5.37 11.71
N TYR A 101 -20.50 5.67 10.46
CA TYR A 101 -21.50 6.00 9.44
C TYR A 101 -22.43 4.81 9.14
N LEU A 102 -21.89 3.60 8.96
CA LEU A 102 -22.69 2.39 8.73
C LEU A 102 -23.59 2.06 9.92
N ASP A 103 -23.08 2.21 11.14
CA ASP A 103 -23.85 1.98 12.37
C ASP A 103 -25.00 3.00 12.49
N PHE A 104 -24.76 4.25 12.07
CA PHE A 104 -25.79 5.30 12.02
C PHE A 104 -26.84 5.04 10.92
N GLU A 105 -26.44 4.60 9.72
CA GLU A 105 -27.39 4.18 8.67
C GLU A 105 -28.32 3.08 9.19
N ARG A 106 -27.77 2.07 9.88
CA ARG A 106 -28.57 0.97 10.46
C ARG A 106 -29.56 1.42 11.53
N GLU A 107 -29.25 2.49 12.27
CA GLU A 107 -30.16 3.07 13.27
C GLU A 107 -31.33 3.81 12.60
N LEU A 108 -31.10 4.42 11.44
CA LEU A 108 -32.10 5.21 10.72
C LEU A 108 -33.02 4.39 9.79
N GLY A 109 -32.61 3.18 9.38
CA GLY A 109 -33.38 2.28 8.52
C GLY A 109 -32.93 2.30 7.07
#